data_AF-S2XJI2-F1
#
_entry.id   AF-S2XJI2-F1
#
_cell.length_a   1.000
_cell.length_b   1.000
_cell.length_c   1.000
_cell.angle_alpha   90.00
_cell.angle_beta   90.00
_cell.angle_gamma   90.00
#
_symmetry.space_group_name_H-M   'P 1'
#
loop_
_entity.id
_entity.type
_entity.pdbx_description
1 polymer ?
#
loop_
_entity_poly.entity_id
_entity_poly.type
_entity_poly.pdbx_seq_one_letter_code
_entity_poly.pdbx_strand_id
1 'polypeptide(L)'
;MNNEELESRLLLIKQSIDVLQEELAPNLKTKDLVLLRYGYNVDEIKKLNNYLFMLTTENKKVTKREFESKLCEIRNLPNIPKGQVNDVLEGYRNSNLHVDVVKYILNNE
;
A
#
# COMPACT_ATOMS: atom_id res chain seq x y z
N MET A 1 9.36 -16.54 22.37
CA MET A 1 9.82 -16.41 20.97
C MET A 1 10.64 -15.14 20.92
N ASN A 2 11.92 -15.21 20.52
CA ASN A 2 12.80 -14.05 20.46
C ASN A 2 12.38 -13.13 19.29
N ASN A 3 12.49 -11.81 19.46
CA ASN A 3 12.10 -10.85 18.43
C ASN A 3 12.90 -11.03 17.13
N GLU A 4 14.20 -11.31 17.25
CA GLU A 4 15.09 -11.57 16.10
C GLU A 4 14.67 -12.82 15.32
N GLU A 5 14.22 -13.87 16.02
CA GLU A 5 13.74 -15.09 15.39
C GLU A 5 12.44 -14.82 14.60
N LEU A 6 11.56 -13.98 15.14
CA LEU A 6 10.33 -13.58 14.47
C LEU A 6 10.61 -12.73 13.23
N GLU A 7 11.52 -11.76 13.33
CA GLU A 7 11.93 -10.92 12.20
C GLU A 7 12.57 -11.75 11.07
N SER A 8 13.42 -12.72 11.42
CA SER A 8 14.03 -13.66 10.47
C SER A 8 12.97 -14.50 9.75
N ARG A 9 12.01 -15.09 10.49
CA ARG A 9 10.91 -15.85 9.89
C ARG A 9 10.04 -14.98 8.98
N LEU A 10 9.75 -13.74 9.38
CA LEU A 10 8.97 -12.81 8.58
C LEU A 10 9.69 -12.45 7.27
N LEU A 11 11.01 -12.24 7.32
CA LEU A 11 11.83 -11.99 6.13
C LEU A 11 11.78 -13.16 5.15
N LEU A 12 11.93 -14.39 5.64
CA LEU A 12 11.85 -15.60 4.81
C LEU A 12 10.48 -15.76 4.14
N ILE A 13 9.40 -15.44 4.86
CA ILE A 13 8.05 -15.47 4.30
C ILE A 13 7.90 -14.44 3.18
N LYS A 14 8.39 -13.21 3.38
CA LYS A 14 8.35 -12.15 2.36
C LYS A 14 9.11 -12.58 1.09
N GLN A 15 10.33 -13.09 1.26
CA GLN A 15 11.14 -13.58 0.14
C GLN A 15 10.46 -14.73 -0.62
N SER A 16 9.83 -15.66 0.11
CA SER A 16 9.10 -16.77 -0.52
C SER A 16 7.89 -16.26 -1.32
N ILE A 17 7.18 -15.27 -0.80
CA ILE A 17 6.07 -14.62 -1.49
C ILE A 17 6.56 -13.89 -2.74
N ASP A 18 7.67 -13.16 -2.65
CA ASP A 18 8.25 -12.43 -3.79
C ASP A 18 8.62 -13.41 -4.92
N VAL A 19 9.29 -14.53 -4.61
CA VAL A 19 9.60 -15.58 -5.60
C VAL A 19 8.34 -16.19 -6.22
N LEU A 20 7.32 -16.51 -5.40
CA LEU A 20 6.06 -17.05 -5.91
C LEU A 20 5.33 -16.03 -6.80
N GLN A 21 5.39 -14.75 -6.46
CA GLN A 21 4.82 -13.69 -7.27
C GLN A 21 5.54 -13.62 -8.62
N GLU A 22 6.87 -13.61 -8.63
CA GLU A 22 7.67 -13.56 -9.87
C GLU A 22 7.39 -14.75 -10.80
N GLU A 23 7.33 -15.96 -10.26
CA GLU A 23 7.21 -17.20 -11.04
C GLU A 23 5.76 -17.50 -11.48
N LEU A 24 4.77 -17.25 -10.62
CA LEU A 24 3.39 -17.69 -10.87
C LEU A 24 2.45 -16.56 -11.29
N ALA A 25 2.65 -15.34 -10.78
CA ALA A 25 1.72 -14.25 -10.98
C ALA A 25 2.42 -12.88 -10.90
N PRO A 26 3.30 -12.55 -11.87
CA PRO A 26 4.17 -11.35 -11.79
C PRO A 26 3.39 -10.03 -11.73
N ASN A 27 2.13 -10.06 -12.17
CA ASN A 27 1.23 -8.91 -12.18
C ASN A 27 0.30 -8.86 -10.95
N LEU A 28 0.41 -9.80 -10.00
CA LEU A 28 -0.45 -9.83 -8.81
C LEU A 28 -0.07 -8.68 -7.89
N LYS A 29 -0.93 -7.66 -7.80
CA LYS A 29 -0.75 -6.56 -6.84
C LYS A 29 -2.04 -6.41 -6.04
N THR A 30 -2.15 -7.10 -4.90
CA THR A 30 -3.27 -6.89 -3.96
C THR A 30 -2.83 -5.95 -2.84
N LYS A 31 -3.79 -5.30 -2.18
CA LYS A 31 -3.53 -4.41 -1.04
C LYS A 31 -2.60 -5.06 -0.02
N ASP A 32 -2.96 -6.24 0.48
CA ASP A 32 -2.24 -6.85 1.59
C ASP A 32 -0.82 -7.27 1.19
N LEU A 33 -0.65 -7.77 -0.03
CA LEU A 33 0.67 -8.11 -0.58
C LEU A 33 1.57 -6.88 -0.68
N VAL A 34 1.05 -5.80 -1.27
CA VAL A 34 1.81 -4.55 -1.46
C VAL A 34 2.19 -3.93 -0.12
N LEU A 35 1.24 -3.85 0.82
CA LEU A 35 1.49 -3.27 2.14
C LEU A 35 2.49 -4.12 2.95
N LEU A 36 2.42 -5.45 2.84
CA LEU A 36 3.39 -6.37 3.46
C LEU A 36 4.80 -6.16 2.88
N ARG A 37 4.93 -6.09 1.55
CA ARG A 37 6.19 -5.89 0.85
C ARG A 37 6.88 -4.59 1.27
N TYR A 38 6.12 -3.52 1.39
CA TYR A 38 6.64 -2.23 1.85
C TYR A 38 6.78 -2.09 3.37
N GLY A 39 6.40 -3.12 4.13
CA GLY A 39 6.58 -3.17 5.58
C GLY A 39 5.66 -2.23 6.34
N TYR A 40 4.43 -2.03 5.87
CA TYR A 40 3.43 -1.28 6.63
C TYR A 40 3.03 -2.04 7.90
N ASN A 41 2.98 -1.34 9.03
CA ASN A 41 2.46 -1.88 10.29
C ASN A 41 0.93 -1.69 10.40
N VAL A 42 0.32 -2.35 11.39
CA VAL A 42 -1.14 -2.36 11.57
C VAL A 42 -1.72 -0.95 11.74
N ASP A 43 -1.02 -0.05 12.46
CA ASP A 43 -1.49 1.32 12.69
C ASP A 43 -1.42 2.16 11.42
N GLU A 44 -0.36 2.03 10.63
CA GLU A 44 -0.22 2.68 9.33
C GLU A 44 -1.31 2.21 8.36
N ILE A 45 -1.56 0.90 8.30
CA ILE A 45 -2.63 0.30 7.48
C ILE A 45 -3.98 0.85 7.91
N LYS A 46 -4.24 0.96 9.21
CA LYS A 46 -5.49 1.52 9.74
C LYS A 46 -5.67 2.99 9.37
N LYS A 47 -4.62 3.81 9.52
CA LYS A 47 -4.65 5.23 9.11
C LYS A 47 -4.92 5.38 7.61
N LEU A 48 -4.29 4.57 6.78
CA LEU A 48 -4.49 4.60 5.33
C LEU A 48 -5.90 4.16 4.92
N ASN A 49 -6.42 3.09 5.53
CA ASN A 49 -7.80 2.65 5.29
C ASN A 49 -8.81 3.73 5.69
N ASN A 50 -8.64 4.34 6.87
CA ASN A 50 -9.51 5.40 7.34
C ASN A 50 -9.46 6.61 6.41
N TYR A 51 -8.27 6.98 5.92
CA TYR A 51 -8.12 8.09 4.99
C TYR A 51 -8.87 7.84 3.67
N LEU A 52 -8.66 6.70 3.02
CA LEU A 52 -9.36 6.35 1.78
C LEU A 52 -10.88 6.20 1.99
N PHE A 53 -11.29 5.69 3.15
CA PHE A 53 -12.70 5.64 3.55
C PHE A 53 -13.30 7.03 3.63
N MET A 54 -12.66 7.98 4.33
CA MET A 54 -13.14 9.37 4.40
C MET A 54 -13.23 10.03 3.03
N LEU A 55 -12.22 9.86 2.18
CA LEU A 55 -12.28 10.38 0.80
C LEU A 55 -13.47 9.83 0.02
N THR A 56 -13.78 8.55 0.21
CA THR A 56 -14.91 7.89 -0.44
C THR A 56 -16.24 8.43 0.08
N THR A 57 -16.42 8.52 1.40
CA THR A 57 -17.67 8.96 2.01
C THR A 57 -17.95 10.44 1.77
N GLU A 58 -16.91 11.28 1.72
CA GLU A 58 -17.02 12.72 1.48
C GLU A 58 -16.99 13.08 -0.01
N ASN A 59 -16.82 12.08 -0.90
CA ASN A 59 -16.61 12.26 -2.33
C ASN A 59 -15.50 13.29 -2.65
N LYS A 60 -14.46 13.31 -1.81
CA LYS A 60 -13.36 14.26 -1.89
C LYS A 60 -12.35 13.80 -2.94
N LYS A 61 -12.08 14.69 -3.89
CA LYS A 61 -11.05 14.50 -4.91
C LYS A 61 -9.71 15.00 -4.39
N VAL A 62 -8.69 14.16 -4.50
CA VAL A 62 -7.30 14.50 -4.16
C VAL A 62 -6.38 14.14 -5.30
N THR A 63 -5.32 14.91 -5.50
CA THR A 63 -4.29 14.62 -6.52
C THR A 63 -3.34 13.52 -6.04
N LYS A 64 -2.56 12.93 -6.96
CA LYS A 64 -1.54 11.96 -6.61
C LYS A 64 -0.49 12.56 -5.68
N ARG A 65 -0.11 13.83 -5.88
CA ARG A 65 0.82 14.54 -4.98
C ARG A 65 0.28 14.74 -3.56
N GLU A 66 -1.01 15.02 -3.41
CA GLU A 66 -1.66 15.13 -2.10
C GLU A 66 -1.71 13.76 -1.39
N PHE A 67 -2.02 12.71 -2.15
CA PHE A 67 -2.01 11.34 -1.65
C PHE A 67 -0.60 10.88 -1.23
N GLU A 68 0.43 11.17 -2.03
CA GLU A 68 1.84 10.94 -1.69
C GLU A 68 2.22 11.65 -0.39
N SER A 69 1.85 12.93 -0.26
CA SER A 69 2.08 13.70 0.97
C SER A 69 1.43 13.05 2.19
N LYS A 70 0.20 12.54 2.04
CA LYS A 70 -0.49 11.82 3.11
C LYS A 70 0.17 10.49 3.44
N LEU A 71 0.69 9.76 2.45
CA LEU A 71 1.46 8.54 2.69
C LEU A 71 2.75 8.83 3.46
N CYS A 72 3.48 9.89 3.12
CA CYS A 72 4.67 10.33 3.85
C CYS A 72 4.34 10.64 5.33
N GLU A 73 3.23 11.34 5.58
CA GLU A 73 2.74 11.60 6.94
C GLU A 73 2.42 10.31 7.71
N ILE A 74 1.69 9.37 7.09
CA ILE A 74 1.31 8.10 7.73
C ILE A 74 2.53 7.28 8.11
N ARG A 75 3.54 7.22 7.22
CA ARG A 75 4.76 6.44 7.39
C ARG A 75 5.85 7.15 8.19
N ASN A 76 5.66 8.43 8.52
CA ASN A 76 6.70 9.27 9.12
C ASN A 76 8.01 9.26 8.30
N LEU A 77 7.89 9.40 6.98
CA LEU A 77 9.01 9.43 6.04
C LEU A 77 9.09 10.77 5.31
N PRO A 78 10.29 11.28 4.99
CA PRO A 78 10.45 12.55 4.27
C PRO A 78 9.98 12.47 2.81
N ASN A 79 10.06 11.29 2.20
CA ASN A 79 9.69 11.05 0.82
C ASN A 79 9.37 9.56 0.61
N ILE A 80 8.50 9.26 -0.35
CA ILE A 80 8.18 7.90 -0.78
C ILE A 80 8.34 7.82 -2.31
N PRO A 81 9.03 6.81 -2.87
CA PRO A 81 9.16 6.69 -4.32
C PRO A 81 7.80 6.62 -5.01
N LYS A 82 7.66 7.31 -6.16
CA LYS A 82 6.42 7.28 -6.97
C LYS A 82 5.96 5.87 -7.33
N GLY A 83 6.91 4.94 -7.56
CA GLY A 83 6.59 3.53 -7.79
C GLY A 83 5.84 2.90 -6.63
N GLN A 84 6.26 3.18 -5.39
CA GLN A 84 5.56 2.71 -4.19
C GLN A 84 4.15 3.33 -4.08
N VAL A 85 4.01 4.62 -4.37
CA VAL A 85 2.70 5.30 -4.34
C VAL A 85 1.72 4.62 -5.31
N ASN A 86 2.16 4.38 -6.54
CA ASN A 86 1.36 3.70 -7.57
C ASN A 86 1.04 2.26 -7.17
N ASP A 87 2.01 1.50 -6.67
CA ASP A 87 1.79 0.11 -6.24
C ASP A 87 0.77 0.03 -5.11
N VAL A 88 0.80 0.96 -4.14
CA VAL A 88 -0.20 1.04 -3.07
C VAL A 88 -1.59 1.29 -3.67
N LEU A 89 -1.74 2.30 -4.52
CA LEU A 89 -3.02 2.60 -5.17
C LEU A 89 -3.53 1.41 -6.00
N GLU A 90 -2.68 0.79 -6.82
CA GLU A 90 -3.02 -0.41 -7.59
C GLU A 90 -3.44 -1.57 -6.68
N GLY A 91 -2.76 -1.77 -5.54
CA GLY A 91 -3.13 -2.76 -4.54
C GLY A 91 -4.57 -2.59 -4.04
N TYR A 92 -4.97 -1.37 -3.68
CA TYR A 92 -6.35 -1.10 -3.28
C TYR A 92 -7.35 -1.30 -4.42
N ARG A 93 -7.03 -0.83 -5.63
CA ARG A 93 -7.88 -0.99 -6.82
C ARG A 93 -8.13 -2.47 -7.13
N ASN A 94 -7.07 -3.28 -7.15
CA ASN A 94 -7.14 -4.70 -7.49
C ASN A 94 -7.81 -5.54 -6.40
N SER A 95 -7.82 -5.04 -5.15
CA SER A 95 -8.61 -5.60 -4.05
C SER A 95 -10.07 -5.11 -4.04
N ASN A 96 -10.53 -4.40 -5.08
CA ASN A 96 -11.88 -3.82 -5.17
C ASN A 96 -12.23 -2.86 -4.02
N LEU A 97 -11.25 -2.13 -3.49
CA LEU A 97 -11.43 -1.18 -2.40
C LEU A 97 -11.31 0.26 -2.90
N HIS A 98 -12.29 1.10 -2.56
CA HIS A 98 -12.29 2.54 -2.88
C HIS A 98 -12.03 2.84 -4.38
N VAL A 99 -12.54 1.97 -5.26
CA VAL A 99 -12.12 1.88 -6.67
C VAL A 99 -12.22 3.22 -7.40
N ASP A 100 -13.29 4.00 -7.20
CA ASP A 100 -13.49 5.27 -7.91
C ASP A 100 -12.51 6.36 -7.44
N VAL A 101 -12.31 6.49 -6.13
CA VAL A 101 -11.33 7.40 -5.54
C VAL A 101 -9.92 7.02 -6.00
N VAL A 102 -9.57 5.74 -5.93
CA VAL A 102 -8.25 5.26 -6.33
C VAL A 102 -8.00 5.46 -7.82
N LYS A 103 -8.97 5.17 -8.69
CA LYS A 103 -8.88 5.44 -10.13
C LYS A 103 -8.70 6.93 -10.41
N TYR A 104 -9.43 7.78 -9.69
CA TYR A 104 -9.27 9.23 -9.81
C TYR A 104 -7.82 9.65 -9.49
N ILE A 105 -7.28 9.22 -8.36
CA ILE A 105 -5.92 9.58 -7.92
C ILE A 105 -4.86 9.04 -8.91
N LEU A 106 -5.01 7.81 -9.40
CA LEU A 106 -4.07 7.22 -10.37
C LEU A 106 -3.98 8.04 -11.67
N ASN A 107 -5.09 8.62 -12.11
CA ASN A 107 -5.22 9.34 -13.38
C ASN A 107 -4.95 10.85 -13.29
N ASN A 108 -4.77 11.42 -12.09
CA ASN A 108 -4.57 12.85 -11.87
C ASN A 108 -3.28 13.09 -11.06
N GLU A 109 -2.27 13.69 -11.70
CA GLU A 109 -0.97 14.03 -11.07
C GLU A 109 -1.09 15.13 -10.00
#